data_AF-A0A7C3AH94-F1
#
_entry.id   AF-A0A7C3AH94-F1
#
_cell.length_a   1.000
_cell.length_b   1.000
_cell.length_c   1.000
_cell.angle_alpha   90.00
_cell.angle_beta   90.00
_cell.angle_gamma   90.00
#
_symmetry.space_group_name_H-M   'P 1'
#
loop_
_entity.id
_entity.type
_entity.pdbx_description
1 polymer ?
#
loop_
_entity_poly.entity_id
_entity_poly.type
_entity_poly.pdbx_seq_one_letter_code
_entity_poly.pdbx_strand_id
1 'polypeptide(L)'
;MAESPENPTQPPQAPLAELLVSTPEGRVLLAGLALTLAYLVWLAACFILNPDHGHILISMTATEIVFGRAACMTLGYSLGLGNRIVIPLCVAVETLSVLIVYGLIVLGCRHLVVFKWMRKTLEIINEAARRHQNTIQRYGIIGLFLFVWFPFWMTGPVIGCVIGFLLGLRTWVNLTVVLSGTYVAIVGWALFLRHIHGRLARFSPYGSFLLFVLIILLVLAGRYLYRRRHKLPPRNP
;
A
#
# COMPACT_ATOMS: atom_id res chain seq x y z
N MET A 1 -10.06 54.13 27.42
CA MET A 1 -10.16 52.70 27.76
C MET A 1 -10.50 52.00 26.45
N ALA A 2 -9.51 51.42 25.77
CA ALA A 2 -9.68 50.81 24.46
C ALA A 2 -10.00 49.33 24.64
N GLU A 3 -11.13 48.89 24.06
CA GLU A 3 -11.52 47.48 23.97
C GLU A 3 -10.47 46.68 23.19
N SER A 4 -10.05 45.58 23.79
CA SER A 4 -9.18 44.57 23.20
C SER A 4 -9.96 43.75 22.17
N PRO A 5 -9.46 43.53 20.95
CA PRO A 5 -10.16 42.74 19.95
C PRO A 5 -10.17 41.26 20.33
N GLU A 6 -11.38 40.74 20.43
CA GLU A 6 -11.74 39.34 20.67
C GLU A 6 -11.04 38.43 19.63
N ASN A 7 -10.18 37.56 20.12
CA ASN A 7 -9.44 36.56 19.35
C ASN A 7 -10.44 35.52 18.81
N PRO A 8 -10.53 35.26 17.48
CA PRO A 8 -11.47 34.29 16.94
C PRO A 8 -11.15 32.90 17.50
N THR A 9 -12.09 32.41 18.29
CA THR A 9 -12.17 31.08 18.90
C THR A 9 -11.67 29.99 17.96
N GLN A 10 -10.47 29.48 18.24
CA GLN A 10 -10.07 28.17 17.74
C GLN A 10 -11.09 27.13 18.25
N PRO A 11 -11.65 26.27 17.39
CA PRO A 11 -12.56 25.23 17.85
C PRO A 11 -11.82 24.35 18.88
N PRO A 12 -12.50 23.91 19.96
CA PRO A 12 -11.89 23.07 20.97
C PRO A 12 -11.25 21.85 20.30
N GLN A 13 -9.94 21.68 20.49
CA GLN A 13 -9.25 20.48 20.04
C GLN A 13 -9.77 19.32 20.89
N ALA A 14 -10.78 18.60 20.38
CA ALA A 14 -11.30 17.41 21.04
C ALA A 14 -10.13 16.46 21.34
N PRO A 15 -10.09 15.84 22.53
CA PRO A 15 -9.01 14.93 22.91
C PRO A 15 -8.87 13.83 21.85
N LEU A 16 -7.62 13.47 21.52
CA LEU A 16 -7.28 12.52 20.45
C LEU A 16 -8.08 11.21 20.54
N ALA A 17 -8.38 10.75 21.76
CA ALA A 17 -9.19 9.57 22.05
C ALA A 17 -10.64 9.70 21.54
N GLU A 18 -11.25 10.88 21.66
CA GLU A 18 -12.61 11.14 21.21
C GLU A 18 -12.68 11.20 19.68
N LEU A 19 -11.64 11.73 19.03
CA LEU A 19 -11.49 11.73 17.56
C LEU A 19 -11.29 10.33 16.98
N LEU A 20 -10.55 9.47 17.68
CA LEU A 20 -10.32 8.08 17.28
C LEU A 20 -11.60 7.25 17.27
N VAL A 21 -12.52 7.51 18.21
CA VAL A 21 -13.77 6.74 18.36
C VAL A 21 -14.90 7.32 17.51
N SER A 22 -14.96 8.64 17.36
CA SER A 22 -16.08 9.32 16.67
C SER A 22 -15.99 9.31 15.14
N THR A 23 -14.78 9.27 14.58
CA THR A 23 -14.58 9.34 13.13
C THR A 23 -14.47 7.95 12.49
N PRO A 24 -15.03 7.72 11.28
CA PRO A 24 -14.88 6.43 10.61
C PRO A 24 -13.41 6.08 10.32
N GLU A 25 -12.57 7.08 10.11
CA GLU A 25 -11.14 6.88 9.84
C GLU A 25 -10.34 6.55 11.11
N GLY A 26 -10.71 7.16 12.25
CA GLY A 26 -10.20 6.79 13.56
C GLY A 26 -10.52 5.34 13.92
N ARG A 27 -11.74 4.88 13.58
CA ARG A 27 -12.15 3.48 13.76
C ARG A 27 -11.34 2.52 12.90
N VAL A 28 -10.98 2.90 11.67
CA VAL A 28 -10.08 2.10 10.80
C VAL A 28 -8.69 1.99 11.41
N LEU A 29 -8.14 3.10 11.94
CA LEU A 29 -6.85 3.09 12.62
C LEU A 29 -6.87 2.21 13.88
N LEU A 30 -7.93 2.34 14.69
CA LEU A 30 -8.11 1.55 15.91
C LEU A 30 -8.25 0.05 15.59
N ALA A 31 -9.02 -0.30 14.55
CA ALA A 31 -9.12 -1.67 14.06
C ALA A 31 -7.75 -2.19 13.60
N GLY A 32 -6.98 -1.38 12.86
CA GLY A 32 -5.62 -1.71 12.43
C GLY A 32 -4.68 -1.96 13.62
N LEU A 33 -4.72 -1.12 14.64
CA LEU A 33 -3.91 -1.27 15.85
C LEU A 33 -4.31 -2.51 16.65
N ALA A 34 -5.60 -2.76 16.82
CA ALA A 34 -6.12 -3.94 17.51
C ALA A 34 -5.73 -5.23 16.78
N LEU A 35 -5.88 -5.28 15.45
CA LEU A 35 -5.45 -6.40 14.63
C LEU A 35 -3.93 -6.60 14.67
N THR A 36 -3.16 -5.51 14.71
CA THR A 36 -1.69 -5.59 14.81
C THR A 36 -1.28 -6.18 16.15
N LEU A 37 -1.92 -5.77 17.25
CA LEU A 37 -1.67 -6.34 18.56
C LEU A 37 -2.04 -7.83 18.60
N ALA A 38 -3.18 -8.22 18.03
CA ALA A 38 -3.57 -9.62 17.90
C ALA A 38 -2.57 -10.43 17.06
N TYR A 39 -2.05 -9.85 15.95
CA TYR A 39 -1.04 -10.46 15.10
C TYR A 39 0.30 -10.64 15.83
N LEU A 40 0.73 -9.65 16.62
CA LEU A 40 1.95 -9.75 17.43
C LEU A 40 1.82 -10.81 18.53
N VAL A 41 0.67 -10.90 19.19
CA VAL A 41 0.38 -11.97 20.16
C VAL A 41 0.41 -13.34 19.49
N TRP A 42 -0.18 -13.45 18.29
CA TRP A 42 -0.11 -14.68 17.48
C TRP A 42 1.32 -15.06 17.11
N LEU A 43 2.15 -14.12 16.66
CA LEU A 43 3.57 -14.36 16.37
C LEU A 43 4.35 -14.77 17.61
N ALA A 44 4.13 -14.10 18.74
CA ALA A 44 4.77 -14.44 20.00
C ALA A 44 4.39 -15.85 20.48
N ALA A 45 3.11 -16.21 20.36
CA ALA A 45 2.64 -17.56 20.67
C ALA A 45 3.30 -18.61 19.75
N CYS A 46 3.37 -18.36 18.44
CA CYS A 46 4.07 -19.25 17.50
C CYS A 46 5.55 -19.41 17.84
N PHE A 47 6.21 -18.33 18.24
CA PHE A 47 7.62 -18.33 18.66
C PHE A 47 7.85 -19.15 19.93
N ILE A 48 6.98 -19.00 20.93
CA ILE A 48 7.09 -19.74 22.20
C ILE A 48 6.79 -21.24 22.00
N LEU A 49 5.80 -21.57 21.16
CA LEU A 49 5.40 -22.95 20.90
C LEU A 49 6.39 -23.70 20.01
N ASN A 50 6.95 -23.05 18.98
CA ASN A 50 7.91 -23.62 18.05
C ASN A 50 8.92 -22.54 17.61
N PRO A 51 10.07 -22.41 18.30
CA PRO A 51 11.05 -21.35 18.03
C PRO A 51 11.52 -21.30 16.58
N ASP A 52 11.78 -22.45 15.95
CA ASP A 52 12.25 -22.52 14.56
C ASP A 52 11.21 -21.97 13.58
N HIS A 53 9.95 -22.37 13.72
CA HIS A 53 8.86 -21.86 12.91
C HIS A 53 8.57 -20.38 13.19
N GLY A 54 8.62 -19.95 14.44
CA GLY A 54 8.42 -18.56 14.84
C GLY A 54 9.47 -17.62 14.24
N HIS A 55 10.75 -18.00 14.25
CA HIS A 55 11.83 -17.23 13.62
C HIS A 55 11.59 -17.02 12.12
N ILE A 56 11.12 -18.06 11.41
CA ILE A 56 10.77 -17.95 9.99
C ILE A 56 9.62 -16.94 9.79
N LEU A 57 8.55 -17.02 10.57
CA LEU A 57 7.42 -16.09 10.44
C LEU A 57 7.81 -14.63 10.76
N ILE A 58 8.67 -14.42 11.77
CA ILE A 58 9.20 -13.09 12.12
C ILE A 58 10.06 -12.54 10.99
N SER A 59 11.00 -13.35 10.45
CA SER A 59 11.87 -12.92 9.34
C SER A 59 11.07 -12.62 8.07
N MET A 60 10.02 -13.39 7.77
CA MET A 60 9.09 -13.09 6.69
C MET A 60 8.34 -11.78 6.91
N THR A 61 7.81 -11.55 8.12
CA THR A 61 7.12 -10.30 8.49
C THR A 61 8.06 -9.10 8.32
N ALA A 62 9.28 -9.18 8.83
CA ALA A 62 10.27 -8.13 8.69
C ALA A 62 10.62 -7.87 7.20
N THR A 63 10.78 -8.94 6.43
CA THR A 63 11.07 -8.85 4.99
C THR A 63 9.92 -8.21 4.21
N GLU A 64 8.66 -8.51 4.55
CA GLU A 64 7.50 -7.85 3.96
C GLU A 64 7.53 -6.34 4.20
N ILE A 65 7.78 -5.92 5.45
CA ILE A 65 7.79 -4.50 5.82
C ILE A 65 8.93 -3.75 5.14
N VAL A 66 10.12 -4.37 5.03
CA VAL A 66 11.35 -3.70 4.57
C VAL A 66 11.58 -3.82 3.06
N PHE A 67 11.17 -4.93 2.44
CA PHE A 67 11.45 -5.22 1.03
C PHE A 67 10.17 -5.49 0.21
N GLY A 68 9.03 -5.66 0.86
CA GLY A 68 7.74 -5.91 0.24
C GLY A 68 7.46 -7.38 -0.09
N ARG A 69 6.25 -7.61 -0.60
CA ARG A 69 5.67 -8.93 -0.91
C ARG A 69 6.55 -9.90 -1.68
N ALA A 70 7.26 -9.42 -2.71
CA ALA A 70 8.03 -10.30 -3.58
C ALA A 70 9.20 -10.95 -2.80
N ALA A 71 9.86 -10.18 -1.95
CA ALA A 71 10.94 -10.65 -1.10
C ALA A 71 10.42 -11.58 0.00
N CYS A 72 9.32 -11.21 0.67
CA CYS A 72 8.69 -12.03 1.69
C CYS A 72 8.24 -13.40 1.15
N MET A 73 7.54 -13.42 0.01
CA MET A 73 7.11 -14.67 -0.62
C MET A 73 8.28 -15.53 -1.07
N THR A 74 9.30 -14.92 -1.67
CA THR A 74 10.52 -15.64 -2.08
C THR A 74 11.21 -16.27 -0.87
N LEU A 75 11.33 -15.53 0.23
CA LEU A 75 11.90 -16.03 1.49
C LEU A 75 11.08 -17.20 2.02
N GLY A 76 9.76 -17.04 2.14
CA GLY A 76 8.86 -18.09 2.62
C GLY A 76 8.95 -19.38 1.79
N TYR A 77 8.95 -19.27 0.46
CA TYR A 77 9.11 -20.42 -0.42
C TYR A 77 10.50 -21.05 -0.36
N SER A 78 11.56 -20.25 -0.21
CA SER A 78 12.93 -20.75 -0.07
C SER A 78 13.15 -21.54 1.22
N LEU A 79 12.41 -21.18 2.28
CA LEU A 79 12.40 -21.88 3.57
C LEU A 79 11.43 -23.06 3.59
N GLY A 80 10.90 -23.47 2.44
CA GLY A 80 10.04 -24.65 2.29
C GLY A 80 8.59 -24.45 2.74
N LEU A 81 8.15 -23.23 3.03
CA LEU A 81 6.76 -22.98 3.42
C LEU A 81 5.82 -23.10 2.22
N GLY A 82 4.70 -23.77 2.44
CA GLY A 82 3.64 -23.88 1.44
C GLY A 82 2.78 -22.62 1.34
N ASN A 83 2.00 -22.52 0.25
CA ASN A 83 1.03 -21.43 0.01
C ASN A 83 0.05 -21.22 1.17
N ARG A 84 -0.25 -22.28 1.93
CA ARG A 84 -1.18 -22.24 3.08
C ARG A 84 -0.69 -21.33 4.20
N ILE A 85 0.63 -21.09 4.30
CA ILE A 85 1.23 -20.23 5.32
C ILE A 85 1.68 -18.91 4.68
N VAL A 86 2.35 -18.97 3.53
CA VAL A 86 2.92 -17.79 2.86
C VAL A 86 1.83 -16.79 2.45
N ILE A 87 0.74 -17.24 1.82
CA ILE A 87 -0.31 -16.35 1.33
C ILE A 87 -1.04 -15.66 2.50
N PRO A 88 -1.56 -16.38 3.52
CA PRO A 88 -2.24 -15.72 4.63
C PRO A 88 -1.34 -14.77 5.42
N LEU A 89 -0.05 -15.11 5.58
CA LEU A 89 0.90 -14.23 6.26
C LEU A 89 1.09 -12.91 5.48
N CYS A 90 1.34 -12.98 4.17
CA CYS A 90 1.48 -11.79 3.32
C CYS A 90 0.20 -10.95 3.33
N VAL A 91 -0.97 -11.60 3.21
CA VAL A 91 -2.28 -10.93 3.27
C VAL A 91 -2.45 -10.23 4.61
N ALA A 92 -2.13 -10.90 5.72
CA ALA A 92 -2.25 -10.32 7.06
C ALA A 92 -1.36 -9.08 7.19
N VAL A 93 -0.06 -9.19 6.91
CA VAL A 93 0.87 -8.06 7.05
C VAL A 93 0.49 -6.89 6.15
N GLU A 94 0.18 -7.11 4.88
CA GLU A 94 -0.26 -6.05 3.96
C GLU A 94 -1.58 -5.40 4.42
N THR A 95 -2.52 -6.18 4.97
CA THR A 95 -3.77 -5.64 5.53
C THR A 95 -3.47 -4.74 6.74
N LEU A 96 -2.62 -5.18 7.66
CA LEU A 96 -2.23 -4.40 8.83
C LEU A 96 -1.56 -3.09 8.41
N SER A 97 -0.61 -3.16 7.48
CA SER A 97 0.07 -2.00 6.91
C SER A 97 -0.92 -1.02 6.27
N VAL A 98 -1.87 -1.50 5.46
CA VAL A 98 -2.89 -0.66 4.83
C VAL A 98 -3.78 0.03 5.86
N LEU A 99 -4.28 -0.70 6.87
CA LEU A 99 -5.17 -0.13 7.89
C LEU A 99 -4.45 0.93 8.73
N ILE A 100 -3.23 0.64 9.20
CA ILE A 100 -2.43 1.58 9.99
C ILE A 100 -2.10 2.82 9.15
N VAL A 101 -1.52 2.62 7.96
CA VAL A 101 -1.02 3.73 7.16
C VAL A 101 -2.17 4.58 6.64
N TYR A 102 -3.26 3.98 6.16
CA TYR A 102 -4.44 4.74 5.75
C TYR A 102 -5.00 5.57 6.92
N GLY A 103 -5.19 4.93 8.09
CA GLY A 103 -5.71 5.60 9.28
C GLY A 103 -4.83 6.78 9.72
N LEU A 104 -3.51 6.57 9.77
CA LEU A 104 -2.54 7.61 10.11
C LEU A 104 -2.54 8.76 9.11
N ILE A 105 -2.59 8.46 7.82
CA ILE A 105 -2.58 9.49 6.76
C ILE A 105 -3.84 10.32 6.83
N VAL A 106 -5.03 9.71 6.93
CA VAL A 106 -6.27 10.48 6.92
C VAL A 106 -6.49 11.25 8.21
N LEU A 107 -6.20 10.66 9.37
CA LEU A 107 -6.25 11.36 10.65
C LEU A 107 -5.21 12.49 10.70
N GLY A 108 -4.01 12.21 10.20
CA GLY A 108 -2.93 13.18 10.01
C GLY A 108 -3.40 14.36 9.18
N CYS A 109 -3.90 14.10 7.96
CA CYS A 109 -4.37 15.10 6.99
C CYS A 109 -5.57 15.92 7.48
N ARG A 110 -6.49 15.35 8.28
CA ARG A 110 -7.69 16.06 8.76
C ARG A 110 -7.49 16.81 10.07
N HIS A 111 -6.79 16.23 11.03
CA HIS A 111 -6.72 16.74 12.40
C HIS A 111 -5.36 17.30 12.80
N LEU A 112 -4.24 16.73 12.30
CA LEU A 112 -2.89 17.19 12.61
C LEU A 112 -2.31 18.18 11.59
N VAL A 113 -3.03 18.50 10.51
CA VAL A 113 -2.62 19.53 9.57
C VAL A 113 -2.90 20.91 10.13
N VAL A 114 -1.88 21.46 10.78
CA VAL A 114 -1.82 22.81 11.34
C VAL A 114 -1.66 23.89 10.24
N PHE A 115 -1.22 23.51 9.03
CA PHE A 115 -0.93 24.47 7.96
C PHE A 115 -2.14 24.82 7.09
N LYS A 116 -2.52 26.10 7.07
CA LYS A 116 -3.65 26.66 6.29
C LYS A 116 -3.62 26.31 4.79
N TRP A 117 -2.44 26.18 4.19
CA TRP A 117 -2.28 25.85 2.76
C TRP A 117 -2.78 24.44 2.42
N MET A 118 -2.48 23.45 3.28
CA MET A 118 -2.84 22.05 3.02
C MET A 118 -4.34 21.78 3.25
N ARG A 119 -5.00 22.54 4.15
CA ARG A 119 -6.48 22.55 4.26
C ARG A 119 -7.13 23.11 3.00
N LYS A 120 -6.62 24.24 2.49
CA LYS A 120 -7.14 24.87 1.28
C LYS A 120 -6.97 23.95 0.06
N THR A 121 -5.84 23.27 -0.08
CA THR A 121 -5.62 22.27 -1.13
C THR A 121 -6.59 21.08 -0.99
N LEU A 122 -6.84 20.59 0.23
CA LEU A 122 -7.77 19.48 0.46
C LEU A 122 -9.22 19.88 0.17
N GLU A 123 -9.62 21.12 0.50
CA GLU A 123 -10.93 21.69 0.16
C GLU A 123 -11.09 21.85 -1.36
N ILE A 124 -10.09 22.40 -2.05
CA ILE A 124 -10.08 22.54 -3.51
C ILE A 124 -10.18 21.17 -4.19
N ILE A 125 -9.43 20.16 -3.70
CA ILE A 125 -9.47 18.79 -4.22
C ILE A 125 -10.85 18.17 -3.98
N ASN A 126 -11.42 18.33 -2.78
CA ASN A 126 -12.76 17.82 -2.48
C ASN A 126 -13.85 18.51 -3.33
N GLU A 127 -13.71 19.80 -3.57
CA GLU A 127 -14.66 20.60 -4.35
C GLU A 127 -14.55 20.31 -5.86
N ALA A 128 -13.33 20.14 -6.38
CA ALA A 128 -13.08 19.64 -7.73
C ALA A 128 -13.59 18.21 -7.94
N ALA A 129 -13.39 17.33 -6.94
CA ALA A 129 -13.90 15.96 -6.95
C ALA A 129 -15.44 15.92 -6.93
N ARG A 130 -16.12 16.85 -6.25
CA ARG A 130 -17.59 16.96 -6.26
C ARG A 130 -18.16 17.37 -7.61
N ARG A 131 -17.50 18.27 -8.35
CA ARG A 131 -18.01 18.78 -9.64
C ARG A 131 -18.05 17.73 -10.75
N HIS A 132 -17.23 16.68 -10.72
CA HIS A 132 -17.19 15.60 -11.72
C HIS A 132 -17.12 14.20 -11.07
N GLN A 133 -17.84 14.04 -9.95
CA GLN A 133 -17.68 12.94 -9.01
C GLN A 133 -17.88 11.55 -9.63
N ASN A 134 -18.92 11.34 -10.43
CA ASN A 134 -19.23 9.99 -10.93
C ASN A 134 -18.24 9.48 -11.99
N THR A 135 -17.75 10.35 -12.88
CA THR A 135 -16.83 9.93 -13.95
C THR A 135 -15.42 9.77 -13.40
N ILE A 136 -14.92 10.74 -12.61
CA ILE A 136 -13.56 10.69 -12.04
C ILE A 136 -13.44 9.56 -11.01
N GLN A 137 -14.47 9.31 -10.18
CA GLN A 137 -14.42 8.20 -9.23
C GLN A 137 -14.39 6.83 -9.94
N ARG A 138 -15.18 6.63 -11.01
CA ARG A 138 -15.23 5.32 -11.69
C ARG A 138 -13.91 4.96 -12.37
N TYR A 139 -13.31 5.90 -13.09
CA TYR A 139 -11.99 5.68 -13.70
C TYR A 139 -10.86 5.67 -12.66
N GLY A 140 -10.99 6.49 -11.60
CA GLY A 140 -10.07 6.49 -10.47
C GLY A 140 -10.03 5.16 -9.72
N ILE A 141 -11.18 4.50 -9.53
CA ILE A 141 -11.27 3.17 -8.92
C ILE A 141 -10.53 2.13 -9.77
N ILE A 142 -10.77 2.08 -11.08
CA ILE A 142 -10.15 1.09 -11.97
C ILE A 142 -8.64 1.36 -12.09
N GLY A 143 -8.24 2.62 -12.26
CA GLY A 143 -6.85 3.02 -12.32
C GLY A 143 -6.11 2.71 -11.02
N LEU A 144 -6.73 2.98 -9.86
CA LEU A 144 -6.17 2.67 -8.56
C LEU A 144 -6.03 1.16 -8.35
N PHE A 145 -7.05 0.37 -8.71
CA PHE A 145 -6.99 -1.07 -8.66
C PHE A 145 -5.81 -1.61 -9.48
N LEU A 146 -5.71 -1.20 -10.74
CA LEU A 146 -4.63 -1.63 -11.64
C LEU A 146 -3.26 -1.17 -11.13
N PHE A 147 -3.16 0.02 -10.56
CA PHE A 147 -1.94 0.56 -9.99
C PHE A 147 -1.44 -0.27 -8.80
N VAL A 148 -2.33 -0.63 -7.87
CA VAL A 148 -1.98 -1.44 -6.69
C VAL A 148 -1.73 -2.90 -7.06
N TRP A 149 -2.52 -3.42 -8.00
CA TRP A 149 -2.35 -4.76 -8.55
C TRP A 149 -1.01 -4.91 -9.24
N PHE A 150 -0.55 -3.87 -9.95
CA PHE A 150 0.75 -3.88 -10.58
C PHE A 150 1.84 -3.88 -9.50
N PRO A 151 2.79 -4.83 -9.55
CA PRO A 151 3.71 -5.06 -8.45
C PRO A 151 4.91 -4.11 -8.52
N PHE A 152 4.71 -2.85 -8.19
CA PHE A 152 5.81 -1.97 -7.84
C PHE A 152 6.37 -2.34 -6.46
N TRP A 153 7.68 -2.21 -6.30
CA TRP A 153 8.40 -2.59 -5.07
C TRP A 153 7.92 -1.75 -3.87
N MET A 154 7.61 -2.44 -2.76
CA MET A 154 7.37 -1.96 -1.39
C MET A 154 6.22 -0.95 -1.15
N THR A 155 5.74 -0.24 -2.17
CA THR A 155 4.91 0.95 -1.99
C THR A 155 3.49 0.84 -2.54
N GLY A 156 3.14 -0.26 -3.22
CA GLY A 156 1.88 -0.40 -3.95
C GLY A 156 0.63 -0.03 -3.14
N PRO A 157 0.34 -0.71 -2.01
CA PRO A 157 -0.91 -0.48 -1.28
C PRO A 157 -0.88 0.80 -0.44
N VAL A 158 0.27 1.13 0.12
CA VAL A 158 0.49 2.36 0.90
C VAL A 158 0.31 3.61 0.02
N ILE A 159 1.00 3.68 -1.12
CA ILE A 159 0.83 4.78 -2.08
C ILE A 159 -0.57 4.72 -2.70
N GLY A 160 -1.11 3.53 -2.95
CA GLY A 160 -2.49 3.36 -3.39
C GLY A 160 -3.48 4.04 -2.45
N CYS A 161 -3.33 3.86 -1.14
CA CYS A 161 -4.15 4.54 -0.14
C CYS A 161 -4.05 6.07 -0.24
N VAL A 162 -2.84 6.60 -0.45
CA VAL A 162 -2.62 8.04 -0.65
C VAL A 162 -3.31 8.52 -1.91
N ILE A 163 -3.11 7.85 -3.05
CA ILE A 163 -3.71 8.22 -4.33
C ILE A 163 -5.24 8.18 -4.23
N GLY A 164 -5.81 7.11 -3.67
CA GLY A 164 -7.25 7.00 -3.49
C GLY A 164 -7.82 8.11 -2.60
N PHE A 165 -7.08 8.52 -1.56
CA PHE A 165 -7.47 9.65 -0.72
C PHE A 165 -7.39 10.98 -1.48
N LEU A 166 -6.32 11.20 -2.26
CA LEU A 166 -6.15 12.39 -3.12
C LEU A 166 -7.19 12.46 -4.25
N LEU A 167 -7.67 11.32 -4.74
CA LEU A 167 -8.78 11.25 -5.69
C LEU A 167 -10.16 11.53 -5.06
N GLY A 168 -10.21 11.78 -3.74
CA GLY A 168 -11.46 12.02 -3.02
C GLY A 168 -12.35 10.77 -2.94
N LEU A 169 -11.76 9.57 -2.99
CA LEU A 169 -12.52 8.33 -2.79
C LEU A 169 -12.98 8.23 -1.33
N ARG A 170 -14.20 7.76 -1.12
CA ARG A 170 -14.70 7.40 0.21
C ARG A 170 -13.78 6.38 0.86
N THR A 171 -13.58 6.48 2.17
CA THR A 171 -12.72 5.59 2.97
C THR A 171 -12.90 4.12 2.65
N TRP A 172 -14.14 3.63 2.68
CA TRP A 172 -14.45 2.23 2.40
C TRP A 172 -14.16 1.83 0.96
N VAL A 173 -14.38 2.72 -0.02
CA VAL A 173 -14.10 2.45 -1.43
C VAL A 173 -12.60 2.38 -1.66
N ASN A 174 -11.83 3.32 -1.11
CA ASN A 174 -10.37 3.30 -1.21
C ASN A 174 -9.80 2.02 -0.60
N LEU A 175 -10.20 1.69 0.63
CA LEU A 175 -9.70 0.51 1.33
C LEU A 175 -10.03 -0.79 0.59
N THR A 176 -11.27 -0.94 0.11
CA THR A 176 -11.70 -2.15 -0.62
C THR A 176 -10.97 -2.30 -1.97
N VAL A 177 -10.78 -1.20 -2.70
CA VAL A 177 -10.07 -1.21 -3.99
C VAL A 177 -8.59 -1.54 -3.79
N VAL A 178 -7.95 -0.91 -2.81
CA VAL A 178 -6.54 -1.17 -2.50
C VAL A 178 -6.35 -2.61 -2.02
N LEU A 179 -7.12 -3.07 -1.01
CA LEU A 179 -7.00 -4.42 -0.47
C LEU A 179 -7.31 -5.49 -1.53
N SER A 180 -8.34 -5.30 -2.35
CA SER A 180 -8.64 -6.25 -3.44
C SER A 180 -7.51 -6.33 -4.46
N GLY A 181 -6.95 -5.19 -4.89
CA GLY A 181 -5.78 -5.15 -5.78
C GLY A 181 -4.59 -5.88 -5.16
N THR A 182 -4.33 -5.64 -3.87
CA THR A 182 -3.26 -6.30 -3.11
C THR A 182 -3.46 -7.81 -3.04
N TYR A 183 -4.67 -8.28 -2.73
CA TYR A 183 -4.93 -9.73 -2.62
C TYR A 183 -4.79 -10.43 -3.97
N VAL A 184 -5.28 -9.82 -5.05
CA VAL A 184 -5.10 -10.36 -6.40
C VAL A 184 -3.61 -10.36 -6.78
N ALA A 185 -2.85 -9.33 -6.41
CA ALA A 185 -1.41 -9.30 -6.63
C ALA A 185 -0.68 -10.40 -5.85
N ILE A 186 -1.02 -10.60 -4.56
CA ILE A 186 -0.45 -11.65 -3.71
C ILE A 186 -0.71 -13.03 -4.33
N VAL A 187 -1.95 -13.32 -4.70
CA VAL A 187 -2.30 -14.61 -5.33
C VAL A 187 -1.58 -14.76 -6.66
N GLY A 188 -1.53 -13.71 -7.49
CA GLY A 188 -0.80 -13.71 -8.75
C GLY A 188 0.68 -14.04 -8.57
N TRP A 189 1.35 -13.41 -7.60
CA TRP A 189 2.76 -13.67 -7.28
C TRP A 189 3.00 -15.05 -6.69
N ALA A 190 2.13 -15.51 -5.79
CA ALA A 190 2.22 -16.85 -5.23
C ALA A 190 2.15 -17.93 -6.32
N LEU A 191 1.23 -17.77 -7.28
CA LEU A 191 1.11 -18.67 -8.43
C LEU A 191 2.31 -18.56 -9.38
N PHE A 192 2.76 -17.34 -9.66
CA PHE A 192 3.91 -17.08 -10.51
C PHE A 192 5.20 -17.69 -9.95
N LEU A 193 5.51 -17.42 -8.68
CA LEU A 193 6.69 -17.94 -7.98
C LEU A 193 6.64 -19.45 -7.88
N ARG A 194 5.49 -20.07 -7.59
CA ARG A 194 5.35 -21.52 -7.60
C ARG A 194 5.61 -22.12 -8.98
N HIS A 195 5.12 -21.48 -10.04
CA HIS A 195 5.32 -21.97 -11.40
C HIS A 195 6.77 -21.80 -11.87
N ILE A 196 7.49 -20.82 -11.33
CA ILE A 196 8.95 -20.69 -11.45
C ILE A 196 9.64 -21.78 -10.64
N HIS A 197 9.35 -21.94 -9.35
CA HIS A 197 10.01 -22.89 -8.46
C HIS A 197 9.85 -24.34 -8.94
N GLY A 198 8.66 -24.71 -9.42
CA GLY A 198 8.39 -26.03 -10.01
C GLY A 198 9.09 -26.29 -11.35
N ARG A 199 9.47 -25.23 -12.09
CA ARG A 199 10.30 -25.35 -13.31
C ARG A 199 11.80 -25.22 -13.02
N LEU A 200 12.20 -24.46 -11.99
CA LEU A 200 13.59 -24.30 -11.55
C LEU A 200 14.17 -25.59 -10.97
N ALA A 201 13.35 -26.47 -10.39
CA ALA A 201 13.79 -27.80 -9.98
C ALA A 201 14.24 -28.69 -11.18
N ARG A 202 13.95 -28.30 -12.44
CA ARG A 202 14.41 -28.99 -13.66
C ARG A 202 15.44 -28.20 -14.46
N PHE A 203 15.52 -26.88 -14.27
CA PHE A 203 16.46 -26.01 -14.98
C PHE A 203 17.57 -25.57 -14.04
N SER A 204 18.70 -26.26 -14.20
CA SER A 204 19.99 -26.11 -13.54
C SER A 204 20.51 -24.64 -13.51
N PRO A 205 21.60 -24.33 -12.76
CA PRO A 205 22.09 -23.04 -12.19
C PRO A 205 21.97 -21.68 -12.91
N TYR A 206 21.37 -21.59 -14.09
CA TYR A 206 21.29 -20.38 -14.93
C TYR A 206 19.99 -19.57 -14.76
N GLY A 207 19.07 -20.00 -13.90
CA GLY A 207 17.77 -19.33 -13.70
C GLY A 207 17.90 -17.86 -13.26
N SER A 208 18.83 -17.55 -12.37
CA SER A 208 19.14 -16.17 -11.96
C SER A 208 19.68 -15.34 -13.13
N PHE A 209 20.50 -15.93 -14.00
CA PHE A 209 21.09 -15.26 -15.16
C PHE A 209 20.02 -14.89 -16.20
N LEU A 210 19.04 -15.76 -16.43
CA LEU A 210 17.94 -15.52 -17.37
C LEU A 210 17.03 -14.37 -16.91
N LEU A 211 16.79 -14.26 -15.59
CA LEU A 211 16.00 -13.18 -14.99
C LEU A 211 16.71 -11.82 -15.15
N PHE A 212 18.03 -11.79 -14.92
CA PHE A 212 18.86 -10.59 -15.18
C PHE A 212 18.84 -10.19 -16.66
N VAL A 213 18.98 -11.15 -17.58
CA VAL A 213 18.93 -10.89 -19.03
C VAL A 213 17.56 -10.36 -19.46
N LEU A 214 16.46 -10.90 -18.90
CA LEU A 214 15.11 -10.45 -19.21
C LEU A 214 14.85 -9.01 -18.72
N ILE A 215 15.31 -8.67 -17.53
CA ILE A 215 15.22 -7.29 -16.99
C ILE A 215 16.03 -6.32 -17.86
N ILE A 216 17.25 -6.70 -18.25
CA ILE A 216 18.10 -5.89 -19.14
C ILE A 216 17.41 -5.69 -20.50
N LEU A 217 16.81 -6.73 -21.08
CA LEU A 217 16.05 -6.65 -22.33
C LEU A 217 14.83 -5.72 -22.21
N LEU A 218 14.09 -5.78 -21.11
CA LEU A 218 12.96 -4.89 -20.85
C LEU A 218 13.39 -3.43 -20.72
N VAL A 219 14.51 -3.16 -20.03
CA VAL A 219 15.08 -1.81 -19.91
C VAL A 219 15.55 -1.29 -21.27
N LEU A 220 16.22 -2.12 -22.07
CA LEU A 220 16.66 -1.77 -23.42
C LEU A 220 15.47 -1.52 -24.36
N ALA A 221 14.46 -2.38 -24.33
CA ALA A 221 13.23 -2.22 -25.11
C ALA A 221 12.47 -0.96 -24.71
N GLY A 222 12.35 -0.67 -23.41
CA GLY A 222 11.75 0.56 -22.89
C GLY A 222 12.51 1.81 -23.35
N ARG A 223 13.84 1.78 -23.27
CA ARG A 223 14.71 2.87 -23.75
C ARG A 223 14.62 3.04 -25.26
N TYR A 224 14.49 1.96 -26.01
CA TYR A 224 14.32 1.96 -27.46
C TYR A 224 12.96 2.54 -27.87
N LEU A 225 11.88 2.16 -27.19
CA LEU A 225 10.54 2.70 -27.43
C LEU A 225 10.47 4.19 -27.07
N TYR A 226 11.08 4.58 -25.94
CA TYR A 226 11.18 5.98 -25.52
C TYR A 226 11.93 6.83 -26.56
N ARG A 227 13.04 6.33 -27.09
CA ARG A 227 13.79 6.99 -28.16
C ARG A 227 13.02 7.05 -29.48
N ARG A 228 12.20 6.05 -29.81
CA ARG A 228 11.35 6.09 -31.01
C ARG A 228 10.18 7.08 -30.90
N ARG A 229 9.60 7.26 -29.70
CA ARG A 229 8.47 8.19 -29.48
C ARG A 229 8.89 9.65 -29.38
N HIS A 230 10.16 9.95 -29.08
CA HIS A 230 10.65 11.33 -28.94
C HIS A 230 11.33 11.91 -30.18
N LYS A 231 11.28 11.23 -31.34
CA LYS A 231 11.69 11.80 -32.62
C LYS A 231 10.45 12.14 -33.47
N LEU A 232 10.08 13.44 -33.51
CA LEU A 232 9.61 14.27 -34.64
C LEU A 232 8.52 15.31 -34.23
N PRO A 233 8.45 16.54 -34.80
CA PRO A 233 9.35 17.24 -35.74
C PRO A 233 9.91 18.59 -35.19
N PRO A 234 10.87 19.25 -35.87
CA PRO A 234 11.32 20.59 -35.52
C PRO A 234 10.20 21.63 -35.74
N ARG A 235 10.07 22.57 -34.79
CA ARG A 235 9.21 23.75 -34.91
C ARG A 235 10.07 24.91 -35.43
N ASN A 236 10.02 25.17 -36.73
CA ASN A 236 10.47 26.44 -37.31
C ASN A 236 9.46 27.54 -36.92
N PRO A 237 9.95 28.77 -36.72
CA PRO A 237 9.88 29.75 -37.81
C PRO A 237 11.24 30.02 -38.45
#